data_AF-A0A1E1W0W0-F1
#
_entry.id   AF-A0A1E1W0W0-F1
#
_cell.length_a   1.000
_cell.length_b   1.000
_cell.length_c   1.000
_cell.angle_alpha   90.00
_cell.angle_beta   90.00
_cell.angle_gamma   90.00
#
_symmetry.space_group_name_H-M   'P 1'
#
loop_
_entity.id
_entity.type
_entity.pdbx_description
1 polymer ?
#
loop_
_entity_poly.entity_id
_entity_poly.type
_entity_poly.pdbx_seq_one_letter_code
_entity_poly.pdbx_strand_id
1 'polypeptide(L)'
;SWSVLGNAYLCQFFMVAQEQATLKLCMSAYKQAEQDPIAKGQPDLYYNKGIALKYDECYEEALESFDYACRLDPPWKPPKQELATLVQYLNGTNELVRTKGKIKTKKLQQMVQSIDKKMLGMYAPDVLHTFGSRRNVSLEQTRIDSLQVGSNE
;
A
#
# COMPACT_ATOMS: atom_id res chain seq x y z
N SER A 1 0.77 19.78 -19.14
CA SER A 1 0.58 18.34 -19.37
C SER A 1 0.21 17.68 -18.05
N TRP A 2 -0.84 16.87 -18.01
CA TRP A 2 -1.30 16.18 -16.79
C TRP A 2 -0.29 15.13 -16.28
N SER A 3 0.50 14.51 -17.16
CA SER A 3 1.56 13.57 -16.76
C SER A 3 2.66 14.25 -15.94
N VAL A 4 3.07 15.45 -16.36
CA VAL A 4 4.06 16.27 -15.64
C VAL A 4 3.52 16.70 -14.28
N LEU A 5 2.24 17.07 -14.19
CA LEU A 5 1.62 17.41 -12.92
C LEU A 5 1.56 16.19 -11.96
N GLY A 6 1.22 15.02 -12.49
CA GLY A 6 1.27 13.77 -11.72
C GLY A 6 2.67 13.48 -11.18
N ASN A 7 3.71 13.63 -12.01
CA ASN A 7 5.10 13.47 -11.59
C ASN A 7 5.52 14.50 -10.54
N ALA A 8 5.05 15.75 -10.64
CA ALA A 8 5.32 16.77 -9.64
C ALA A 8 4.72 16.39 -8.27
N TYR A 9 3.48 15.90 -8.24
CA TYR A 9 2.87 15.40 -7.00
C TYR A 9 3.58 14.15 -6.48
N LEU A 10 4.02 13.24 -7.35
CA LEU A 10 4.77 12.06 -6.96
C LEU A 10 6.11 12.45 -6.29
N CYS A 11 6.84 13.39 -6.90
CA CYS A 11 8.05 13.96 -6.30
C CYS A 11 7.77 14.63 -4.97
N GLN A 12 6.69 15.43 -4.86
CA GLN A 12 6.30 16.07 -3.60
C GLN A 12 6.02 15.03 -2.50
N PHE A 13 5.32 13.94 -2.84
CA PHE A 13 5.04 12.85 -1.91
C PHE A 13 6.32 12.20 -1.36
N PHE A 14 7.32 11.95 -2.22
CA PHE A 14 8.58 11.33 -1.77
C PHE A 14 9.58 12.29 -1.12
N MET A 15 9.60 13.55 -1.55
CA MET A 15 10.63 14.51 -1.12
C MET A 15 10.20 15.39 0.04
N VAL A 16 8.90 15.63 0.22
CA VAL A 16 8.38 16.55 1.24
C VAL A 16 7.72 15.77 2.37
N ALA A 17 6.61 15.09 2.08
CA ALA A 17 5.85 14.33 3.05
C ALA A 17 4.96 13.30 2.35
N GLN A 18 4.89 12.10 2.92
CA GLN A 18 4.09 10.98 2.41
C GLN A 18 2.61 11.15 2.78
N GLU A 19 2.02 12.27 2.38
CA GLU A 19 0.62 12.59 2.66
C GLU A 19 -0.32 11.90 1.66
N GLN A 20 -1.31 11.19 2.18
CA GLN A 20 -2.33 10.51 1.37
C GLN A 20 -3.07 11.48 0.42
N ALA A 21 -3.25 12.73 0.82
CA ALA A 21 -3.88 13.75 -0.02
C ALA A 21 -3.06 14.03 -1.29
N THR A 22 -1.74 14.13 -1.17
CA THR A 22 -0.82 14.36 -2.30
C THR A 22 -0.84 13.18 -3.26
N LEU A 23 -0.88 11.95 -2.74
CA LEU A 23 -0.96 10.75 -3.56
C LEU A 23 -2.30 10.68 -4.34
N LYS A 24 -3.42 11.07 -3.72
CA LYS A 24 -4.72 11.19 -4.42
C LYS A 24 -4.69 12.21 -5.56
N LEU A 25 -4.01 13.34 -5.38
CA LEU A 25 -3.82 14.34 -6.43
C LEU A 25 -2.95 13.79 -7.58
N CYS A 26 -1.86 13.10 -7.24
CA CYS A 26 -1.01 12.38 -8.20
C CYS A 26 -1.84 11.42 -9.07
N MET A 27 -2.63 10.55 -8.43
CA MET A 27 -3.48 9.58 -9.14
C MET A 27 -4.56 10.25 -10.01
N SER A 28 -5.15 11.35 -9.53
CA SER A 28 -6.12 12.13 -10.31
C SER A 28 -5.47 12.74 -11.56
N ALA A 29 -4.24 13.25 -11.45
CA ALA A 29 -3.50 13.79 -12.57
C ALA A 29 -3.13 12.71 -13.60
N TYR A 30 -2.66 11.53 -13.16
CA TYR A 30 -2.42 10.41 -14.09
C TYR A 30 -3.68 9.93 -14.80
N LYS A 31 -4.82 9.85 -14.10
CA LYS A 31 -6.10 9.52 -14.73
C LYS A 31 -6.50 10.50 -15.82
N GLN A 32 -6.21 11.80 -15.64
CA GLN A 32 -6.44 12.80 -16.69
C GLN A 32 -5.42 12.66 -17.83
N ALA A 33 -4.16 12.34 -17.53
CA ALA A 33 -3.12 12.11 -18.54
C ALA A 33 -3.46 10.94 -19.47
N GLU A 34 -4.08 9.87 -18.97
CA GLU A 34 -4.50 8.71 -19.78
C GLU A 34 -5.57 9.04 -20.84
N GLN A 35 -6.27 10.17 -20.70
CA GLN A 35 -7.26 10.63 -21.67
C GLN A 35 -6.60 11.35 -22.87
N ASP A 36 -5.37 11.83 -22.71
CA ASP A 36 -4.60 12.45 -23.79
C ASP A 36 -3.96 11.35 -24.67
N PRO A 37 -4.29 11.28 -25.98
CA PRO A 37 -3.74 10.27 -26.88
C PRO A 37 -2.20 10.23 -26.93
N ILE A 38 -1.54 11.38 -26.75
CA ILE A 38 -0.08 11.47 -26.77
C ILE A 38 0.48 10.87 -25.48
N ALA A 39 -0.05 11.30 -24.32
CA ALA A 39 0.43 10.81 -23.02
C ALA A 39 0.12 9.32 -22.82
N LYS A 40 -0.99 8.81 -23.36
CA LYS A 40 -1.35 7.39 -23.35
C LYS A 40 -0.32 6.50 -24.07
N GLY A 41 0.44 7.05 -25.01
CA GLY A 41 1.54 6.35 -25.69
C GLY A 41 2.88 6.43 -24.95
N GLN A 42 2.97 7.14 -23.82
CA GLN A 42 4.22 7.33 -23.09
C GLN A 42 4.38 6.26 -22.01
N PRO A 43 5.41 5.38 -22.10
CA PRO A 43 5.62 4.32 -21.11
C PRO A 43 5.90 4.88 -19.70
N ASP A 44 6.57 6.04 -19.61
CA ASP A 44 6.91 6.70 -18.35
C ASP A 44 5.68 7.06 -17.50
N LEU A 45 4.54 7.36 -18.14
CA LEU A 45 3.29 7.65 -17.42
C LEU A 45 2.87 6.44 -16.58
N TYR A 46 2.86 5.26 -17.19
CA TYR A 46 2.39 4.03 -16.56
C TYR A 46 3.40 3.46 -15.57
N TYR A 47 4.69 3.61 -15.84
CA TYR A 47 5.71 3.29 -14.85
C TYR A 47 5.57 4.14 -13.59
N ASN A 48 5.48 5.47 -13.73
CA ASN A 48 5.36 6.35 -12.57
C ASN A 48 4.03 6.16 -11.82
N LYS A 49 2.93 5.92 -12.55
CA LYS A 49 1.65 5.51 -11.96
C LYS A 49 1.78 4.19 -11.20
N GLY A 50 2.46 3.20 -11.76
CA GLY A 50 2.72 1.91 -11.12
C GLY A 50 3.54 2.05 -9.83
N ILE A 51 4.54 2.93 -9.82
CA ILE A 51 5.28 3.27 -8.59
C ILE A 51 4.33 3.87 -7.55
N ALA A 52 3.54 4.88 -7.91
CA ALA A 52 2.59 5.51 -6.99
C ALA A 52 1.61 4.49 -6.38
N LEU A 53 1.02 3.63 -7.22
CA LEU A 53 0.09 2.57 -6.80
C LEU A 53 0.74 1.51 -5.91
N LYS A 54 2.00 1.12 -6.21
CA LYS A 54 2.76 0.19 -5.37
C LYS A 54 2.95 0.73 -3.95
N TYR A 55 3.19 2.04 -3.82
CA TYR A 55 3.31 2.69 -2.51
C TYR A 55 1.96 2.89 -1.81
N ASP A 56 0.86 3.02 -2.54
CA ASP A 56 -0.51 3.03 -2.00
C ASP A 56 -1.05 1.62 -1.69
N GLU A 57 -0.22 0.58 -1.86
CA GLU A 57 -0.58 -0.84 -1.70
C GLU A 57 -1.70 -1.34 -2.66
N CYS A 58 -2.01 -0.56 -3.70
CA CYS A 58 -2.89 -0.95 -4.81
C CYS A 58 -2.12 -1.84 -5.80
N TYR A 59 -1.76 -3.04 -5.36
CA TYR A 59 -0.81 -3.90 -6.08
C TYR A 59 -1.32 -4.46 -7.40
N GLU A 60 -2.63 -4.69 -7.54
CA GLU A 60 -3.22 -5.19 -8.79
C GLU A 60 -3.06 -4.15 -9.90
N GLU A 61 -3.51 -2.92 -9.68
CA GLU A 61 -3.37 -1.84 -10.65
C GLU A 61 -1.90 -1.44 -10.88
N ALA A 62 -1.03 -1.60 -9.88
CA ALA A 62 0.41 -1.39 -10.04
C ALA A 62 1.02 -2.39 -11.05
N LEU A 63 0.67 -3.67 -10.93
CA LEU A 63 1.11 -4.72 -11.85
C LEU A 63 0.63 -4.45 -13.27
N GLU A 64 -0.65 -4.09 -13.43
CA GLU A 64 -1.22 -3.72 -14.74
C GLU A 64 -0.49 -2.52 -15.36
N SER A 65 -0.17 -1.52 -14.54
CA SER A 65 0.53 -0.32 -15.00
C SER A 65 1.97 -0.65 -15.46
N PHE A 66 2.70 -1.50 -14.73
CA PHE A 66 4.02 -1.95 -15.16
C PHE A 66 3.97 -2.83 -16.42
N ASP A 67 2.99 -3.72 -16.54
CA ASP A 67 2.80 -4.55 -17.73
C ASP A 67 2.52 -3.68 -18.96
N TYR A 68 1.64 -2.68 -18.81
CA TYR A 68 1.34 -1.76 -19.90
C TYR A 68 2.56 -0.92 -20.32
N ALA A 69 3.36 -0.44 -19.36
CA ALA A 69 4.64 0.22 -19.65
C ALA A 69 5.60 -0.69 -20.43
N CYS A 70 5.69 -1.97 -20.08
CA CYS A 70 6.51 -2.96 -20.81
C CYS A 70 6.02 -3.17 -22.26
N ARG A 71 4.71 -3.11 -22.51
CA ARG A 71 4.14 -3.26 -23.86
C ARG A 71 4.42 -2.05 -24.74
N LEU A 72 4.43 -0.85 -24.16
CA LEU A 72 4.72 0.39 -24.86
C LEU A 72 6.20 0.52 -25.25
N ASP A 73 7.12 0.08 -24.38
CA ASP A 73 8.57 0.10 -24.64
C ASP A 73 9.24 -1.20 -24.15
N PRO A 74 9.25 -2.28 -24.98
CA PRO A 74 9.78 -3.58 -24.56
C PRO A 74 11.29 -3.61 -24.20
N PRO A 75 12.17 -2.82 -24.84
CA PRO A 75 13.56 -2.67 -24.41
C PRO A 75 13.75 -2.02 -23.03
N TRP A 76 12.77 -1.26 -22.53
CA TRP A 76 12.88 -0.54 -21.27
C TRP A 76 12.80 -1.48 -20.07
N LYS A 77 13.94 -1.66 -19.39
CA LYS A 77 14.12 -2.63 -18.31
C LYS A 77 13.39 -2.31 -16.99
N PRO A 78 13.34 -1.05 -16.51
CA PRO A 78 12.81 -0.73 -15.18
C PRO A 78 11.38 -1.24 -14.90
N PRO A 79 10.36 -1.05 -15.78
CA PRO A 79 9.03 -1.59 -15.49
C PRO A 79 9.00 -3.12 -15.40
N LYS A 80 9.79 -3.81 -16.23
CA LYS A 80 9.92 -5.27 -16.19
C LYS A 80 10.56 -5.74 -14.88
N GLN A 81 11.55 -5.02 -14.38
CA GLN A 81 12.20 -5.29 -13.09
C GLN A 81 11.24 -5.07 -11.92
N GLU A 82 10.50 -3.96 -11.93
CA GLU A 82 9.50 -3.63 -10.91
C GLU A 82 8.36 -4.67 -10.90
N LEU A 83 7.84 -5.05 -12.07
CA LEU A 83 6.83 -6.10 -12.20
C LEU A 83 7.32 -7.43 -11.60
N ALA A 84 8.52 -7.89 -11.99
CA ALA A 84 9.07 -9.14 -11.47
C ALA A 84 9.28 -9.09 -9.95
N THR A 85 9.78 -7.97 -9.44
CA THR A 85 10.01 -7.75 -8.02
C THR A 85 8.70 -7.76 -7.23
N LEU A 86 7.67 -7.07 -7.74
CA LEU A 86 6.36 -7.00 -7.09
C LEU A 86 5.68 -8.37 -7.07
N VAL A 87 5.71 -9.12 -8.18
CA VAL A 87 5.19 -10.50 -8.23
C VAL A 87 5.91 -11.40 -7.21
N GLN A 88 7.24 -11.32 -7.14
CA GLN A 88 8.01 -12.11 -6.17
C GLN A 88 7.64 -11.74 -4.72
N TYR A 89 7.52 -10.43 -4.44
CA TYR A 89 7.11 -9.93 -3.13
C TYR A 89 5.72 -10.46 -2.74
N LEU A 90 4.71 -10.30 -3.60
CA LEU A 90 3.34 -10.72 -3.31
C LEU A 90 3.22 -12.23 -3.10
N ASN A 91 3.88 -13.02 -3.95
CA ASN A 91 3.92 -14.47 -3.80
C ASN A 91 4.59 -14.89 -2.48
N GLY A 92 5.71 -14.26 -2.14
CA GLY A 92 6.43 -14.51 -0.89
C GLY A 92 5.58 -14.15 0.34
N THR A 93 4.96 -12.97 0.34
CA THR A 93 4.08 -12.51 1.42
C THR A 93 2.87 -13.43 1.57
N ASN A 94 2.18 -13.76 0.47
CA ASN A 94 1.03 -14.66 0.50
C ASN A 94 1.40 -16.05 1.05
N GLU A 95 2.55 -16.60 0.66
CA GLU A 95 3.02 -17.88 1.18
C GLU A 95 3.32 -17.81 2.69
N LEU A 96 3.96 -16.74 3.15
CA LEU A 96 4.24 -16.55 4.57
C LEU A 96 2.95 -16.41 5.38
N VAL A 97 1.94 -15.69 4.87
CA VAL A 97 0.63 -15.57 5.52
C VAL A 97 -0.05 -16.94 5.59
N ARG A 98 -0.14 -17.66 4.46
CA ARG A 98 -0.78 -18.98 4.36
C ARG A 98 -0.15 -20.01 5.29
N THR A 99 1.17 -20.00 5.39
CA THR A 99 1.93 -20.96 6.22
C THR A 99 2.18 -20.47 7.64
N LYS A 100 1.70 -19.27 8.01
CA LYS A 100 1.98 -18.62 9.29
C LYS A 100 3.49 -18.56 9.57
N GLY A 101 4.27 -18.15 8.58
CA GLY A 101 5.72 -18.08 8.63
C GLY A 101 6.42 -19.44 8.71
N LYS A 102 5.77 -20.53 8.25
CA LYS A 102 6.23 -21.92 8.39
C LYS A 102 6.46 -22.34 9.85
N ILE A 103 5.74 -21.72 10.79
CA ILE A 103 5.84 -22.02 12.22
C ILE A 103 5.02 -23.28 12.53
N LYS A 104 5.63 -24.21 13.28
CA LYS A 104 4.92 -25.42 13.76
C LYS A 104 3.74 -25.03 14.63
N THR A 105 2.60 -25.69 14.45
CA THR A 105 1.35 -25.43 15.19
C THR A 105 1.53 -25.37 16.70
N LYS A 106 2.29 -26.31 17.30
CA LYS A 106 2.57 -26.32 18.74
C LYS A 106 3.32 -25.07 19.20
N LYS A 107 4.29 -24.60 18.42
CA LYS A 107 5.07 -23.40 18.74
C LYS A 107 4.19 -22.15 18.61
N LEU A 108 3.34 -22.08 17.58
CA LEU A 108 2.40 -20.98 17.41
C LEU A 108 1.40 -20.91 18.59
N GLN A 109 0.88 -22.05 19.03
CA GLN A 109 -0.01 -22.12 20.20
C GLN A 109 0.69 -21.60 21.47
N GLN A 110 1.95 -21.98 21.69
CA GLN A 110 2.74 -21.45 22.82
C GLN A 110 2.95 -19.94 22.73
N MET A 111 3.20 -19.40 21.53
CA MET A 111 3.33 -17.95 21.32
C MET A 111 2.01 -17.24 21.65
N VAL A 112 0.87 -17.74 21.16
CA VAL A 112 -0.44 -17.17 21.46
C VAL A 112 -0.75 -17.23 22.96
N GLN A 113 -0.44 -18.34 23.63
CA GLN A 113 -0.63 -18.50 25.08
C GLN A 113 0.25 -17.56 25.92
N SER A 114 1.40 -17.13 25.38
CA SER A 114 2.27 -16.17 26.08
C SER A 114 1.78 -14.72 26.01
N ILE A 115 0.75 -14.43 25.21
CA ILE A 115 0.16 -13.08 25.11
C ILE A 115 -0.65 -12.80 26.38
N ASP A 116 -0.31 -11.73 27.08
CA ASP A 116 -0.96 -11.29 28.31
C ASP A 116 -1.58 -9.89 28.15
N LYS A 117 -2.66 -9.60 28.89
CA LYS A 117 -3.34 -8.29 28.83
C LYS A 117 -2.43 -7.11 29.17
N LYS A 118 -1.41 -7.33 30.01
CA LYS A 118 -0.41 -6.29 30.35
C LYS A 118 0.40 -5.84 29.14
N MET A 119 0.48 -6.65 28.08
CA MET A 119 1.18 -6.30 26.84
C MET A 119 0.45 -5.23 26.03
N LEU A 120 -0.82 -4.94 26.33
CA LEU A 120 -1.55 -3.82 25.70
C LEU A 120 -0.95 -2.46 26.10
N GLY A 121 -0.31 -2.37 27.28
CA GLY A 121 0.35 -1.15 27.74
C GLY A 121 -0.58 0.05 27.72
N MET A 122 -0.22 1.07 26.94
CA MET A 122 -1.02 2.30 26.81
C MET A 122 -2.37 2.10 26.11
N TYR A 123 -2.59 0.97 25.44
CA TYR A 123 -3.84 0.64 24.73
C TYR A 123 -4.77 -0.24 25.58
N ALA A 124 -4.51 -0.34 26.88
CA ALA A 124 -5.40 -1.04 27.80
C ALA A 124 -6.78 -0.34 27.84
N PRO A 125 -7.89 -1.08 28.05
CA PRO A 125 -9.25 -0.52 27.94
C PRO A 125 -9.58 0.61 28.93
N ASP A 126 -8.82 0.73 30.01
CA ASP A 126 -8.95 1.75 31.04
C ASP A 126 -8.20 3.05 30.72
N VAL A 127 -7.40 3.07 29.64
CA VAL A 127 -6.69 4.28 29.17
C VAL A 127 -7.54 5.03 28.17
N LEU A 128 -7.63 6.34 28.38
CA LEU A 128 -8.40 7.25 27.53
C LEU A 128 -7.48 7.92 26.51
N HIS A 129 -7.87 7.85 25.24
CA HIS A 129 -7.12 8.38 24.10
C HIS A 129 -7.80 9.57 23.46
N THR A 130 -7.03 10.31 22.67
CA THR A 130 -7.53 11.35 21.78
C THR A 130 -7.15 11.01 20.34
N PHE A 131 -8.15 10.89 19.47
CA PHE A 131 -7.99 10.61 18.04
C PHE A 131 -8.66 11.73 17.25
N GLY A 132 -7.85 12.56 16.59
CA GLY A 132 -8.36 13.74 15.87
C GLY A 132 -9.16 14.66 16.80
N SER A 133 -10.45 14.84 16.49
CA SER A 133 -11.38 15.63 17.30
C SER A 133 -12.01 14.87 18.47
N ARG A 134 -11.94 13.53 18.48
CA ARG A 134 -12.54 12.70 19.53
C ARG A 134 -11.60 12.61 20.71
N ARG A 135 -12.10 13.00 21.88
CA ARG A 135 -11.39 12.91 23.16
C ARG A 135 -12.01 11.82 24.02
N ASN A 136 -11.23 11.29 24.95
CA ASN A 136 -11.66 10.29 25.92
C ASN A 136 -12.22 9.02 25.27
N VAL A 137 -11.53 8.51 24.25
CA VAL A 137 -11.87 7.26 23.57
C VAL A 137 -11.16 6.11 24.26
N SER A 138 -11.90 5.09 24.71
CA SER A 138 -11.34 3.81 25.15
C SER A 138 -11.22 2.86 23.96
N LEU A 139 -10.26 1.94 24.02
CA LEU A 139 -10.04 0.93 23.00
C LEU A 139 -10.51 -0.44 23.48
N GLU A 140 -11.12 -1.21 22.59
CA GLU A 140 -11.52 -2.58 22.85
C GLU A 140 -10.61 -3.56 22.11
N GLN A 141 -10.18 -4.61 22.80
CA GLN A 141 -9.48 -5.71 22.16
C GLN A 141 -10.45 -6.50 21.27
N THR A 142 -10.22 -6.45 19.97
CA THR A 142 -11.02 -7.20 18.99
C THR A 142 -10.16 -8.19 18.21
N ARG A 143 -10.80 -9.17 17.56
CA ARG A 143 -10.10 -10.13 16.71
C ARG A 143 -9.86 -9.53 15.33
N ILE A 144 -8.80 -9.97 14.67
CA ILE A 144 -8.47 -9.50 13.30
C ILE A 144 -9.58 -9.88 12.31
N ASP A 145 -10.22 -11.05 12.48
CA ASP A 145 -11.30 -11.52 11.60
C ASP A 145 -12.64 -10.81 11.80
N SER A 146 -12.78 -9.97 12.83
CA SER A 146 -13.94 -9.09 13.02
C SER A 146 -13.72 -7.67 12.53
N LEU A 147 -12.54 -7.34 11.99
CA LEU A 147 -12.26 -6.01 11.46
C LEU A 147 -12.97 -5.78 10.12
N GLN A 148 -13.39 -4.53 9.89
CA GLN A 148 -13.92 -4.04 8.63
C GLN A 148 -12.82 -3.35 7.82
N VAL A 149 -13.05 -3.20 6.51
CA VAL A 149 -12.17 -2.44 5.62
C VAL A 149 -12.14 -0.97 6.06
N GLY A 150 -10.94 -0.43 6.25
CA GLY A 150 -10.72 0.96 6.68
C GLY A 150 -10.52 1.10 8.19
N SER A 151 -10.75 2.31 8.70
CA SER A 151 -10.64 2.60 10.14
C SER A 151 -11.73 1.88 10.92
N ASN A 152 -11.34 1.14 11.96
CA ASN A 152 -12.24 0.43 12.88
C ASN A 152 -12.39 1.26 14.16
N GLU A 153 -13.32 2.23 14.11
CA GLU A 153 -13.61 3.20 15.18
C GLU A 153 -14.88 2.88 15.97
#